data_AF-A0A535IPZ5-F1
#
_entry.id   AF-A0A535IPZ5-F1
#
_cell.length_a   1.000
_cell.length_b   1.000
_cell.length_c   1.000
_cell.angle_alpha   90.00
_cell.angle_beta   90.00
_cell.angle_gamma   90.00
#
_symmetry.space_group_name_H-M   'P 1'
#
loop_
_entity.id
_entity.type
_entity.pdbx_description
1 polymer ?
#
loop_
_entity_poly.entity_id
_entity_poly.type
_entity_poly.pdbx_seq_one_letter_code
_entity_poly.pdbx_strand_id
1 'polypeptide(L)' 'MQIIIPLAGLGSRLRPLTYSTPKPLVTVAGKTVLGHVLDSLQGVP' A
#
# COMPACT_ATOMS: atom_id res chain seq x y z
N MET A 1 5.02 10.18 17.34
CA MET A 1 3.56 9.87 17.37
C MET A 1 3.29 8.40 17.03
N GLN A 2 2.09 7.85 17.28
CA GLN A 2 1.71 6.52 16.76
C GLN A 2 0.84 6.65 15.51
N ILE A 3 1.18 5.92 14.45
CA ILE A 3 0.47 5.93 13.16
C ILE A 3 -0.03 4.52 12.87
N ILE A 4 -1.30 4.40 12.49
CA ILE A 4 -1.95 3.13 12.14
C ILE A 4 -2.38 3.19 10.69
N ILE A 5 -1.96 2.21 9.88
CA ILE A 5 -2.32 2.08 8.47
C ILE A 5 -3.19 0.83 8.31
N PRO A 6 -4.50 0.95 8.01
CA PRO A 6 -5.35 -0.20 7.79
C PRO A 6 -5.05 -0.83 6.41
N LEU A 7 -4.42 -2.00 6.42
CA LEU A 7 -4.03 -2.75 5.21
C LEU A 7 -5.03 -3.86 4.85
N ALA A 8 -6.22 -3.86 5.45
CA ALA A 8 -7.25 -4.87 5.22
C ALA A 8 -7.97 -4.69 3.86
N GLY A 9 -8.61 -5.75 3.40
CA GLY A 9 -9.50 -5.76 2.23
C GLY A 9 -9.08 -6.76 1.15
N LEU A 10 -10.07 -7.37 0.49
CA LEU A 10 -9.87 -8.45 -0.49
C LEU A 10 -9.23 -8.03 -1.82
N GLY A 11 -9.06 -6.73 -2.06
CA GLY A 11 -8.46 -6.22 -3.30
C GLY A 11 -9.24 -6.55 -4.58
N SER A 12 -10.52 -6.92 -4.50
CA SER A 12 -11.28 -7.52 -5.61
C SER A 12 -11.37 -6.65 -6.87
N ARG A 13 -11.39 -5.32 -6.71
CA ARG A 13 -11.47 -4.37 -7.83
C ARG A 13 -10.18 -4.23 -8.65
N LEU A 14 -9.04 -4.65 -8.09
CA LEU A 14 -7.73 -4.60 -8.74
C LEU A 14 -7.27 -5.96 -9.28
N ARG A 15 -8.17 -6.95 -9.30
CA ARG A 15 -7.87 -8.23 -9.94
C ARG A 15 -7.60 -8.00 -11.44
N PRO A 16 -6.63 -8.72 -12.03
CA PRO A 16 -5.94 -9.89 -11.48
C PRO A 16 -4.73 -9.60 -10.59
N LEU A 17 -4.28 -8.34 -10.48
CA LEU A 17 -3.06 -7.97 -9.75
C LEU A 17 -3.08 -8.40 -8.28
N THR A 18 -4.28 -8.52 -7.70
CA THR A 18 -4.49 -8.86 -6.29
C THR A 18 -4.78 -10.33 -6.00
N TYR A 19 -4.64 -11.24 -6.98
CA TYR A 19 -4.80 -12.67 -6.72
C TYR A 19 -3.64 -13.25 -5.90
N SER A 20 -2.40 -12.85 -6.22
CA SER A 20 -1.19 -13.32 -5.56
C SER A 20 -0.51 -12.23 -4.72
N THR A 21 -0.89 -10.96 -4.90
CA THR A 21 -0.20 -9.82 -4.29
C THR A 21 -1.20 -8.93 -3.54
N PRO A 22 -1.03 -8.71 -2.23
CA PRO A 22 -1.89 -7.78 -1.49
C PRO A 22 -1.89 -6.39 -2.14
N LYS A 23 -3.05 -5.71 -2.18
CA LYS A 23 -3.19 -4.36 -2.76
C LYS A 23 -2.07 -3.38 -2.34
N PRO A 24 -1.66 -3.30 -1.06
CA PRO A 24 -0.60 -2.38 -0.63
C PRO A 24 0.77 -2.66 -1.26
N LEU A 25 1.01 -3.89 -1.70
CA LEU A 25 2.28 -4.32 -2.27
C LEU A 25 2.28 -4.32 -3.81
N VAL A 26 1.19 -3.92 -4.45
CA VAL A 26 1.17 -3.69 -5.90
C VAL A 26 2.14 -2.55 -6.22
N THR A 27 2.98 -2.74 -7.24
CA THR A 27 4.01 -1.78 -7.65
C THR A 27 3.45 -0.77 -8.65
N VAL A 28 3.70 0.52 -8.42
CA VAL A 28 3.39 1.64 -9.30
C VAL A 28 4.66 2.48 -9.46
N ALA A 29 5.09 2.71 -10.71
CA ALA A 29 6.31 3.46 -11.02
C ALA A 29 7.56 2.95 -10.26
N GLY A 30 7.72 1.63 -10.17
CA GLY A 30 8.88 0.99 -9.52
C GLY A 30 8.84 0.92 -7.99
N LYS A 31 7.81 1.47 -7.34
CA LYS A 31 7.63 1.40 -5.87
C LYS A 31 6.27 0.84 -5.49
N THR A 32 6.16 0.14 -4.36
CA THR A 32 4.86 -0.35 -3.87
C THR A 32 3.94 0.82 -3.49
N VAL A 33 2.63 0.63 -3.60
CA VAL A 33 1.64 1.62 -3.11
C VAL A 33 1.92 1.98 -1.65
N LEU A 34 2.22 1.00 -0.80
CA LEU A 34 2.60 1.24 0.60
C LEU A 34 3.87 2.08 0.71
N GLY A 35 4.86 1.84 -0.15
CA GLY A 35 6.09 2.64 -0.19
C GLY A 35 5.84 4.12 -0.49
N HIS A 36 4.88 4.44 -1.35
CA HIS A 36 4.46 5.83 -1.61
C HIS A 36 3.74 6.45 -0.40
N VAL A 37 2.91 5.67 0.30
CA VAL A 37 2.24 6.11 1.54
C VAL A 37 3.27 6.41 2.63
N LEU A 38 4.28 5.55 2.81
CA LEU A 38 5.33 5.75 3.80
C LEU A 38 6.18 6.99 3.50
N ASP A 39 6.45 7.29 2.23
CA ASP A 39 7.15 8.54 1.86
C ASP A 39 6.37 9.78 2.25
N SER A 40 5.05 9.73 2.11
CA SER A 40 4.15 10.84 2.49
C SER A 40 4.12 11.06 4.01
N LEU A 41 4.59 10.09 4.80
CA LEU A 41 4.67 10.17 6.26
C LEU A 41 6.08 10.55 6.75
N GLN A 42 7.06 10.74 5.85
CA GLN A 42 8.38 11.21 6.25
C GLN A 42 8.29 12.63 6.82
N GLY A 43 8.86 12.85 8.01
CA GLY A 43 8.82 14.15 8.70
C GLY A 43 7.63 14.34 9.64
N VAL A 44 6.76 13.34 9.76
CA VAL A 44 5.75 13.30 10.81
C VAL A 44 6.44 13.05 12.17
N PRO A 45 6.23 13.90 13.20
CA PRO A 45 6.86 13.73 14.53
C PRO A 45 6.36 12.52 15.33
#